data_AF-A0A934LU54-F1
#
_entry.id   AF-A0A934LU54-F1
#
_cell.length_a   1.000
_cell.length_b   1.000
_cell.length_c   1.000
_cell.angle_alpha   90.00
_cell.angle_beta   90.00
_cell.angle_gamma   90.00
#
_symmetry.space_group_name_H-M   'P 1'
#
loop_
_entity.id
_entity.type
_entity.pdbx_description
1 polymer ?
#
loop_
_entity_poly.entity_id
_entity_poly.type
_entity_poly.pdbx_seq_one_letter_code
_entity_poly.pdbx_strand_id
1 'polypeptide(L)'
;MMGDHFSEDSLRAVLGRRQFRFFEQVGSTQDLAREWATAEPNLPSGAVVVAEEQTAGRGRQGRQWISPPDSAIMCSIIFRPRIRPEQLPRLTMVGGLAVAETFAPMLPQGFTLKWPNDAMMNGKKLCGILSEATWVGDQLVAVVVGIGINIRTQFAGTDLEGAATSLETEMGRSVDRRDLLAALLARTDAWAGRVNETALINSWRGWLGTIGKQVRIYDPVDGQLVFTGIAQDVDSDGTLLVKLESGEVRRVIAADVGLAED
;
A
#
# COMPACT_ATOMS: atom_id res chain seq x y z
N MET A 1 16.66 6.68 25.97
CA MET A 1 15.88 5.92 24.98
C MET A 1 16.68 5.92 23.69
N MET A 2 17.14 4.76 23.22
CA MET A 2 17.57 4.65 21.82
C MET A 2 16.34 4.93 20.96
N GLY A 3 16.40 5.92 20.08
CA GLY A 3 15.27 6.29 19.21
C GLY A 3 14.81 5.14 18.30
N ASP A 4 13.68 5.33 17.64
CA ASP A 4 13.11 4.41 16.64
C ASP A 4 13.67 4.65 15.22
N HIS A 5 14.72 5.46 15.10
CA HIS A 5 15.42 5.71 13.84
C HIS A 5 15.94 4.44 13.17
N PHE A 6 15.81 4.41 11.85
CA PHE A 6 16.42 3.41 11.00
C PHE A 6 17.91 3.68 10.85
N SER A 7 18.69 2.64 11.09
CA SER A 7 20.07 2.51 10.69
C SER A 7 20.26 1.11 10.15
N GLU A 8 21.37 0.84 9.47
CA GLU A 8 21.66 -0.53 9.05
C GLU A 8 21.64 -1.51 10.23
N ASP A 9 22.20 -1.12 11.38
CA ASP A 9 22.23 -1.96 12.57
C ASP A 9 20.85 -2.17 13.17
N SER A 10 20.03 -1.10 13.26
CA SER A 10 18.69 -1.22 13.84
C SER A 10 17.77 -2.06 12.96
N LEU A 11 17.88 -1.94 11.63
CA LEU A 11 17.16 -2.77 10.68
C LEU A 11 17.66 -4.22 10.68
N ARG A 12 18.97 -4.44 10.71
CA ARG A 12 19.53 -5.80 10.78
C ARG A 12 19.06 -6.56 12.03
N ALA A 13 18.92 -5.86 13.16
CA ALA A 13 18.41 -6.44 14.40
C ALA A 13 16.98 -6.96 14.28
N VAL A 14 16.08 -6.25 13.58
CA VAL A 14 14.65 -6.63 13.47
C VAL A 14 14.32 -7.43 12.20
N LEU A 15 15.09 -7.27 11.12
CA LEU A 15 14.87 -7.96 9.84
C LEU A 15 15.62 -9.29 9.74
N GLY A 16 16.58 -9.55 10.64
CA GLY A 16 17.32 -10.80 10.72
C GLY A 16 18.05 -11.14 9.42
N ARG A 17 17.64 -12.23 8.77
CA ARG A 17 18.28 -12.73 7.53
C ARG A 17 17.66 -12.17 6.25
N ARG A 18 16.60 -11.34 6.33
CA ARG A 18 16.00 -10.72 5.14
C ARG A 18 17.05 -9.86 4.44
N GLN A 19 17.17 -10.00 3.13
CA GLN A 19 17.99 -9.11 2.33
C GLN A 19 17.34 -7.73 2.30
N PHE A 20 18.08 -6.69 2.71
CA PHE A 20 17.58 -5.33 2.70
C PHE A 20 18.63 -4.34 2.18
N ARG A 21 18.15 -3.22 1.65
CA ARG A 21 18.95 -2.01 1.42
C ARG A 21 18.30 -0.86 2.18
N PHE A 22 19.12 -0.10 2.88
CA PHE A 22 18.68 1.07 3.65
C PHE A 22 19.33 2.32 3.08
N PHE A 23 18.58 3.42 3.08
CA PHE A 23 19.04 4.72 2.65
C PHE A 23 18.48 5.80 3.57
N GLU A 24 19.30 6.76 3.97
CA GLU A 24 18.81 7.92 4.72
C GLU A 24 17.88 8.78 3.85
N GLN A 25 18.25 8.99 2.59
CA GLN A 25 17.45 9.77 1.64
C GLN A 25 17.54 9.17 0.23
N VAL A 26 16.40 9.05 -0.44
CA VAL A 26 16.33 8.57 -1.84
C VAL A 26 15.29 9.37 -2.62
N GLY A 27 15.31 9.26 -3.96
CA GLY A 27 14.17 9.69 -4.77
C GLY A 27 12.92 8.85 -4.46
N SER A 28 12.98 7.55 -4.74
CA SER A 28 11.89 6.61 -4.43
C SER A 28 12.41 5.19 -4.15
N THR A 29 11.94 4.58 -3.05
CA THR A 29 12.32 3.18 -2.72
C THR A 29 11.84 2.20 -3.79
N GLN A 30 10.75 2.55 -4.47
CA GLN A 30 10.14 1.77 -5.54
C GLN A 30 11.07 1.66 -6.76
N ASP A 31 11.78 2.74 -7.11
CA ASP A 31 12.75 2.73 -8.21
C ASP A 31 13.98 1.88 -7.88
N LEU A 32 14.55 2.09 -6.70
CA LEU A 32 15.70 1.31 -6.24
C LEU A 32 15.38 -0.18 -6.11
N ALA A 33 14.17 -0.52 -5.67
CA ALA A 33 13.72 -1.91 -5.60
C ALA A 33 13.57 -2.54 -7.00
N ARG A 34 13.06 -1.79 -7.98
CA ARG A 34 12.96 -2.24 -9.38
C ARG A 34 14.33 -2.47 -9.99
N GLU A 35 15.25 -1.53 -9.79
CA GLU A 35 16.63 -1.63 -10.26
C GLU A 35 17.33 -2.83 -9.63
N TRP A 36 17.21 -2.99 -8.31
CA TRP A 36 17.80 -4.12 -7.59
C TRP A 36 17.23 -5.46 -8.09
N ALA A 37 15.91 -5.56 -8.26
CA ALA A 37 15.26 -6.76 -8.75
C ALA A 37 15.69 -7.14 -10.18
N THR A 38 16.03 -6.16 -11.01
CA THR A 38 16.48 -6.36 -12.40
C THR A 38 17.97 -6.72 -12.45
N ALA A 39 18.80 -6.06 -11.64
CA ALA A 39 20.24 -6.30 -11.58
C ALA A 39 20.60 -7.64 -10.90
N GLU A 40 19.76 -8.13 -9.99
CA GLU A 40 20.01 -9.37 -9.24
C GLU A 40 18.87 -10.40 -9.44
N PRO A 41 18.91 -11.22 -10.51
CA PRO A 41 17.89 -12.23 -10.78
C PRO A 41 17.71 -13.26 -9.65
N ASN A 42 18.79 -13.55 -8.90
CA ASN A 42 18.80 -14.49 -7.79
C ASN A 42 18.39 -13.85 -6.44
N LEU A 43 18.04 -12.57 -6.43
CA LEU A 43 17.57 -11.90 -5.22
C LEU A 43 16.30 -12.62 -4.70
N PRO A 44 16.26 -13.03 -3.42
CA PRO A 44 15.12 -13.74 -2.87
C PRO A 44 13.88 -12.85 -2.85
N SER A 45 12.73 -13.48 -3.13
CA SER A 45 11.42 -12.83 -2.92
C SER A 45 11.29 -12.41 -1.45
N GLY A 46 10.77 -11.22 -1.21
CA GLY A 46 10.70 -10.59 0.10
C GLY A 46 11.90 -9.67 0.42
N ALA A 47 12.90 -9.54 -0.46
CA ALA A 47 13.91 -8.50 -0.29
C ALA A 47 13.26 -7.10 -0.23
N VAL A 48 13.80 -6.20 0.60
CA VAL A 48 13.16 -4.91 0.89
C VAL A 48 14.13 -3.73 0.79
N VAL A 49 13.68 -2.66 0.15
CA VAL A 49 14.35 -1.35 0.23
C VAL A 49 13.60 -0.50 1.26
N VAL A 50 14.34 0.13 2.18
CA VAL A 50 13.79 1.01 3.22
C VAL A 50 14.47 2.37 3.12
N ALA A 51 13.71 3.45 3.30
CA ALA A 51 14.26 4.80 3.39
C ALA A 51 13.71 5.57 4.60
N GLU A 52 14.54 6.44 5.18
CA GLU A 52 14.09 7.45 6.15
C GLU A 52 13.32 8.57 5.46
N GLU A 53 13.79 9.02 4.29
CA GLU A 53 13.15 10.05 3.50
C GLU A 53 13.08 9.69 2.00
N GLN A 54 11.95 10.01 1.38
CA GLN A 54 11.79 10.04 -0.07
C GLN A 54 11.58 11.47 -0.56
N THR A 55 12.47 11.96 -1.42
CA THR A 55 12.39 13.31 -2.02
C THR A 55 11.52 13.36 -3.28
N ALA A 56 11.26 12.20 -3.89
CA ALA A 56 10.41 12.02 -5.06
C ALA A 56 9.45 10.83 -4.86
N GLY A 57 8.82 10.77 -3.68
CA GLY A 57 7.89 9.70 -3.36
C GLY A 57 6.70 9.64 -4.30
N ARG A 58 6.30 8.42 -4.67
CA ARG A 58 5.27 8.19 -5.68
C ARG A 58 4.01 7.57 -5.10
N GLY A 59 2.88 8.14 -5.48
CA GLY A 59 1.57 7.52 -5.46
C GLY A 59 1.12 7.13 -6.86
N ARG A 60 -0.11 6.64 -6.95
CA ARG A 60 -0.76 6.38 -8.25
C ARG A 60 -0.95 7.69 -9.03
N GLN A 61 -1.02 7.57 -10.36
CA GLN A 61 -1.33 8.67 -11.28
C GLN A 61 -0.42 9.90 -11.12
N GLY A 62 0.85 9.68 -10.78
CA GLY A 62 1.84 10.76 -10.65
C GLY A 62 1.71 11.61 -9.38
N ARG A 63 0.80 11.28 -8.46
CA ARG A 63 0.70 11.97 -7.17
C ARG A 63 1.99 11.77 -6.36
N GLN A 64 2.40 12.79 -5.62
CA GLN A 64 3.57 12.69 -4.75
C GLN A 64 3.20 12.14 -3.37
N TRP A 65 4.12 11.37 -2.78
CA TRP A 65 4.04 10.94 -1.39
C TRP A 65 5.03 11.76 -0.56
N ILE A 66 4.53 12.40 0.50
CA ILE A 66 5.30 13.25 1.41
C ILE A 66 5.80 12.40 2.57
N SER A 67 7.11 12.35 2.76
CA SER A 67 7.73 11.60 3.87
C SER A 67 9.00 12.31 4.36
N PRO A 68 8.87 13.40 5.14
CA PRO A 68 9.99 14.00 5.84
C PRO A 68 10.73 12.96 6.70
N PRO A 69 12.03 13.18 7.01
CA PRO A 69 12.79 12.30 7.88
C PRO A 69 12.06 11.99 9.19
N ASP A 70 12.18 10.75 9.67
CA ASP A 70 11.61 10.30 10.95
C ASP A 70 10.07 10.37 11.07
N SER A 71 9.35 10.66 9.97
CA SER A 71 7.90 10.89 10.01
C SER A 71 7.06 9.71 9.52
N ALA A 72 7.65 8.84 8.71
CA ALA A 72 6.96 7.78 7.98
C ALA A 72 7.79 6.50 7.94
N ILE A 73 7.15 5.40 7.54
CA ILE A 73 7.85 4.21 7.03
C ILE A 73 7.69 4.20 5.52
N MET A 74 8.82 4.23 4.81
CA MET A 74 8.87 4.10 3.36
C MET A 74 9.62 2.83 3.01
N CYS A 75 8.91 1.82 2.53
CA CYS A 75 9.53 0.57 2.10
C CYS A 75 8.97 0.04 0.79
N SER A 76 9.80 -0.65 0.03
CA SER A 76 9.42 -1.33 -1.21
C SER A 76 9.91 -2.77 -1.20
N ILE A 77 8.97 -3.71 -1.32
CA ILE A 77 9.21 -5.15 -1.17
C ILE A 77 9.19 -5.80 -2.55
N ILE A 78 10.20 -6.61 -2.84
CA ILE A 78 10.38 -7.27 -4.13
C ILE A 78 9.80 -8.68 -4.05
N PHE A 79 8.70 -8.93 -4.76
CA PHE A 79 8.11 -10.25 -4.92
C PHE A 79 8.46 -10.86 -6.27
N ARG A 80 8.63 -12.19 -6.30
CA ARG A 80 8.75 -12.97 -7.55
C ARG A 80 7.62 -14.00 -7.66
N PRO A 81 6.36 -13.54 -7.79
CA PRO A 81 5.20 -14.43 -7.74
C PRO A 81 5.07 -15.25 -9.04
N ARG A 82 4.58 -16.48 -8.91
CA ARG A 82 4.13 -17.29 -10.06
C ARG A 82 2.63 -17.07 -10.23
N ILE A 83 2.28 -15.99 -10.92
CA ILE A 83 0.90 -15.56 -11.17
C ILE A 83 0.75 -15.11 -12.62
N ARG A 84 -0.49 -15.11 -13.12
CA ARG A 84 -0.81 -14.56 -14.44
C ARG A 84 -0.85 -13.03 -14.39
N PRO A 85 -0.68 -12.33 -15.52
CA PRO A 85 -0.75 -10.85 -15.56
C PRO A 85 -2.03 -10.29 -14.97
N GLU A 86 -3.17 -10.94 -15.17
CA GLU A 86 -4.48 -10.51 -14.67
C GLU A 86 -4.56 -10.58 -13.13
N GLN A 87 -3.67 -11.36 -12.50
CA GLN A 87 -3.60 -11.56 -11.06
C GLN A 87 -2.63 -10.60 -10.36
N LEU A 88 -1.94 -9.72 -11.10
CA LEU A 88 -1.05 -8.70 -10.50
C LEU A 88 -1.71 -7.85 -9.40
N PRO A 89 -3.00 -7.46 -9.48
CA PRO A 89 -3.67 -6.71 -8.41
C PRO A 89 -3.67 -7.41 -7.05
N ARG A 90 -3.48 -8.74 -7.03
CA ARG A 90 -3.39 -9.51 -5.79
C ARG A 90 -2.21 -9.09 -4.91
N LEU A 91 -1.13 -8.54 -5.49
CA LEU A 91 0.00 -8.05 -4.70
C LEU A 91 -0.34 -6.75 -3.96
N THR A 92 -1.22 -5.92 -4.52
CA THR A 92 -1.81 -4.79 -3.78
C THR A 92 -2.66 -5.30 -2.62
N MET A 93 -3.42 -6.38 -2.79
CA MET A 93 -4.21 -7.00 -1.72
C MET A 93 -3.32 -7.57 -0.61
N VAL A 94 -2.20 -8.21 -0.97
CA VAL A 94 -1.17 -8.67 -0.03
C VAL A 94 -0.67 -7.52 0.83
N GLY A 95 -0.29 -6.39 0.22
CA GLY A 95 0.11 -5.19 0.96
C GLY A 95 -1.02 -4.64 1.84
N GLY A 96 -2.24 -4.51 1.31
CA GLY A 96 -3.39 -4.03 2.05
C GLY A 96 -3.76 -4.88 3.26
N LEU A 97 -3.74 -6.21 3.12
CA LEU A 97 -3.98 -7.13 4.23
C LEU A 97 -2.87 -7.10 5.27
N ALA A 98 -1.61 -7.05 4.84
CA ALA A 98 -0.49 -6.92 5.75
C ALA A 98 -0.60 -5.65 6.60
N VAL A 99 -0.95 -4.52 5.98
CA VAL A 99 -1.22 -3.25 6.68
C VAL A 99 -2.41 -3.39 7.64
N ALA A 100 -3.53 -3.92 7.15
CA ALA A 100 -4.75 -4.06 7.93
C ALA A 100 -4.53 -4.89 9.21
N GLU A 101 -3.90 -6.04 9.09
CA GLU A 101 -3.66 -6.88 10.25
C GLU A 101 -2.52 -6.36 11.16
N THR A 102 -1.60 -5.56 10.62
CA THR A 102 -0.59 -4.85 11.43
C THR A 102 -1.26 -3.82 12.33
N PHE A 103 -2.24 -3.08 11.79
CA PHE A 103 -2.91 -2.00 12.51
C PHE A 103 -4.11 -2.46 13.35
N ALA A 104 -4.79 -3.55 12.99
CA ALA A 104 -5.96 -4.06 13.72
C ALA A 104 -5.79 -4.12 15.26
N PRO A 105 -4.66 -4.60 15.84
CA PRO A 105 -4.48 -4.60 17.29
C PRO A 105 -4.20 -3.21 17.89
N MET A 106 -3.82 -2.24 17.07
CA MET A 106 -3.45 -0.87 17.48
C MET A 106 -4.60 0.12 17.28
N LEU A 107 -5.47 -0.13 16.29
CA LEU A 107 -6.59 0.71 15.85
C LEU A 107 -7.87 -0.15 15.74
N PRO A 108 -8.54 -0.45 16.86
CA PRO A 108 -9.65 -1.43 16.87
C PRO A 108 -10.94 -0.94 16.21
N GLN A 109 -11.07 0.36 15.89
CA GLN A 109 -12.27 0.95 15.30
C GLN A 109 -11.88 1.97 14.23
N GLY A 110 -12.74 2.18 13.22
CA GLY A 110 -12.57 3.22 12.20
C GLY A 110 -11.53 2.92 11.10
N PHE A 111 -10.74 1.86 11.25
CA PHE A 111 -9.80 1.40 10.23
C PHE A 111 -10.51 0.63 9.11
N THR A 112 -10.25 1.00 7.85
CA THR A 112 -10.74 0.30 6.67
C THR A 112 -9.73 0.36 5.52
N LEU A 113 -9.85 -0.55 4.56
CA LEU A 113 -9.20 -0.41 3.27
C LEU A 113 -10.15 0.30 2.30
N LYS A 114 -9.64 1.33 1.61
CA LYS A 114 -10.31 1.98 0.48
C LYS A 114 -9.74 1.42 -0.81
N TRP A 115 -10.63 0.87 -1.65
CA TRP A 115 -10.24 0.38 -2.97
C TRP A 115 -9.62 1.52 -3.80
N PRO A 116 -8.53 1.27 -4.53
CA PRO A 116 -7.87 -0.03 -4.68
C PRO A 116 -6.72 -0.30 -3.70
N ASN A 117 -6.19 0.72 -3.02
CA ASN A 117 -4.83 0.65 -2.48
C ASN A 117 -4.56 1.54 -1.26
N ASP A 118 -5.59 2.07 -0.61
CA ASP A 118 -5.42 3.01 0.50
C ASP A 118 -5.89 2.36 1.80
N ALA A 119 -5.14 2.59 2.88
CA ALA A 119 -5.58 2.27 4.23
C ALA A 119 -6.04 3.55 4.92
N MET A 120 -7.26 3.53 5.43
CA MET A 120 -7.97 4.69 5.96
C MET A 120 -8.23 4.51 7.44
N MET A 121 -8.12 5.59 8.21
CA MET A 121 -8.57 5.68 9.59
C MET A 121 -9.52 6.87 9.70
N ASN A 122 -10.77 6.62 10.12
CA ASN A 122 -11.78 7.67 10.27
C ASN A 122 -11.97 8.54 9.02
N GLY A 123 -11.92 7.92 7.83
CA GLY A 123 -12.03 8.62 6.53
C GLY A 123 -10.75 9.31 6.06
N LYS A 124 -9.68 9.32 6.86
CA LYS A 124 -8.39 9.93 6.51
C LYS A 124 -7.37 8.88 6.10
N LYS A 125 -6.53 9.21 5.12
CA LYS A 125 -5.50 8.31 4.61
C LYS A 125 -4.35 8.16 5.61
N LEU A 126 -4.08 6.93 6.00
CA LEU A 126 -3.01 6.56 6.92
C LEU A 126 -1.84 5.88 6.19
N CYS A 127 -2.15 5.09 5.16
CA CYS A 127 -1.16 4.34 4.40
C CYS A 127 -1.56 4.24 2.92
N GLY A 128 -0.56 4.24 2.04
CA GLY A 128 -0.72 3.96 0.62
C GLY A 128 0.08 2.73 0.22
N ILE A 129 -0.53 1.86 -0.58
CA ILE A 129 0.13 0.71 -1.21
C ILE A 129 0.27 0.98 -2.72
N LEU A 130 1.44 0.72 -3.29
CA LEU A 130 1.69 0.85 -4.73
C LEU A 130 2.37 -0.43 -5.23
N SER A 131 1.70 -1.16 -6.12
CA SER A 131 2.26 -2.36 -6.72
C SER A 131 2.57 -2.11 -8.19
N GLU A 132 3.81 -2.38 -8.60
CA GLU A 132 4.26 -2.23 -9.99
C GLU A 132 4.98 -3.50 -10.46
N ALA A 133 4.58 -4.00 -11.63
CA ALA A 133 5.24 -5.13 -12.27
C ALA A 133 6.53 -4.68 -12.97
N THR A 134 7.56 -5.51 -12.88
CA THR A 134 8.86 -5.33 -13.53
C THR A 134 9.01 -6.40 -14.61
N TRP A 135 9.11 -5.96 -15.86
CA TRP A 135 9.19 -6.83 -17.03
C TRP A 135 10.56 -6.68 -17.70
N VAL A 136 11.11 -7.80 -18.17
CA VAL A 136 12.25 -7.83 -19.09
C VAL A 136 11.82 -8.60 -20.33
N GLY A 137 11.61 -7.87 -21.44
CA GLY A 137 10.82 -8.41 -22.55
C GLY A 137 9.41 -8.79 -22.08
N ASP A 138 8.96 -9.99 -22.46
CA ASP A 138 7.64 -10.52 -22.06
C ASP A 138 7.67 -11.30 -20.73
N GLN A 139 8.83 -11.34 -20.06
CA GLN A 139 8.98 -12.08 -18.81
C GLN A 139 8.74 -11.17 -17.60
N LEU A 140 7.82 -11.57 -16.73
CA LEU A 140 7.65 -10.96 -15.41
C LEU A 140 8.85 -11.34 -14.54
N VAL A 141 9.70 -10.36 -14.23
CA VAL A 141 10.89 -10.57 -13.38
C VAL A 141 10.53 -10.37 -11.91
N ALA A 142 9.75 -9.34 -11.60
CA ALA A 142 9.34 -9.03 -10.23
C ALA A 142 8.02 -8.28 -10.19
N VAL A 143 7.42 -8.23 -9.00
CA VAL A 143 6.42 -7.23 -8.63
C VAL A 143 6.95 -6.50 -7.41
N VAL A 144 7.09 -5.18 -7.51
CA VAL A 144 7.54 -4.33 -6.40
C VAL A 144 6.32 -3.74 -5.72
N VAL A 145 6.16 -4.02 -4.43
CA VAL A 145 5.09 -3.50 -3.58
C VAL A 145 5.66 -2.46 -2.64
N GLY A 146 5.46 -1.20 -2.99
CA GLY A 146 5.73 -0.03 -2.15
C GLY A 146 4.63 0.16 -1.11
N ILE A 147 5.03 0.44 0.13
CA ILE A 147 4.15 0.75 1.25
C ILE A 147 4.70 2.00 1.93
N GLY A 148 3.88 3.05 1.94
CA GLY A 148 4.12 4.29 2.67
C GLY A 148 3.15 4.39 3.84
N ILE A 149 3.66 4.47 5.07
CA ILE A 149 2.84 4.60 6.29
C ILE A 149 3.17 5.93 6.97
N ASN A 150 2.15 6.73 7.22
CA ASN A 150 2.28 7.94 8.03
C ASN A 150 2.39 7.55 9.51
N ILE A 151 3.54 7.75 10.13
CA ILE A 151 3.76 7.40 11.55
C ILE A 151 3.44 8.59 12.43
N ARG A 152 4.12 9.72 12.16
CA ARG A 152 3.98 11.00 12.88
C ARG A 152 4.02 12.20 11.94
N THR A 153 3.83 11.97 10.65
CA THR A 153 3.74 13.01 9.62
C THR A 153 2.68 14.05 9.99
N GLN A 154 3.08 15.32 9.92
CA GLN A 154 2.22 16.45 10.23
C GLN A 154 1.60 16.98 8.94
N PHE A 155 0.27 17.08 8.91
CA PHE A 155 -0.48 17.54 7.73
C PHE A 155 -1.13 18.93 7.93
N ALA A 156 -1.06 19.50 9.13
CA ALA A 156 -1.62 20.83 9.41
C ALA A 156 -0.95 21.89 8.52
N GLY A 157 -1.75 22.73 7.87
CA GLY A 157 -1.29 23.76 6.94
C GLY A 157 -0.84 23.24 5.57
N THR A 158 -1.10 21.97 5.25
CA THR A 158 -0.83 21.39 3.92
C THR A 158 -2.13 21.14 3.16
N ASP A 159 -2.04 20.93 1.85
CA ASP A 159 -3.20 20.55 1.02
C ASP A 159 -3.81 19.18 1.38
N LEU A 160 -3.13 18.40 2.25
CA LEU A 160 -3.60 17.13 2.77
C LEU A 160 -4.25 17.25 4.16
N GLU A 161 -4.37 18.47 4.70
CA GLU A 161 -5.06 18.72 5.95
C GLU A 161 -6.51 18.21 5.85
N GLY A 162 -6.90 17.36 6.80
CA GLY A 162 -8.22 16.72 6.80
C GLY A 162 -8.35 15.49 5.90
N ALA A 163 -7.48 15.30 4.90
CA ALA A 163 -7.50 14.14 4.00
C ALA A 163 -6.54 13.01 4.44
N ALA A 164 -5.48 13.33 5.19
CA ALA A 164 -4.50 12.37 5.70
C ALA A 164 -4.38 12.44 7.24
N THR A 165 -3.93 11.34 7.83
CA THR A 165 -3.62 11.22 9.26
C THR A 165 -2.38 10.37 9.49
N SER A 166 -1.90 10.31 10.74
CA SER A 166 -0.73 9.54 11.14
C SER A 166 -1.07 8.56 12.27
N LEU A 167 -0.32 7.47 12.36
CA LEU A 167 -0.59 6.39 13.31
C LEU A 167 -0.51 6.88 14.76
N GLU A 168 0.52 7.67 15.10
CA GLU A 168 0.69 8.21 16.45
C GLU A 168 -0.38 9.23 16.81
N THR A 169 -0.88 10.01 15.83
CA THR A 169 -2.03 10.91 16.03
C THR A 169 -3.29 10.11 16.42
N GLU A 170 -3.61 9.04 15.70
CA GLU A 170 -4.82 8.24 15.93
C GLU A 170 -4.73 7.39 17.20
N MET A 171 -3.50 6.98 17.59
CA MET A 171 -3.28 6.20 18.81
C MET A 171 -3.09 7.05 20.07
N GLY A 172 -2.71 8.32 19.93
CA GLY A 172 -2.33 9.18 21.05
C GLY A 172 -1.05 8.76 21.78
N ARG A 173 -0.21 7.92 21.16
CA ARG A 173 1.07 7.44 21.72
C ARG A 173 2.06 7.08 20.62
N SER A 174 3.35 7.08 20.97
CA SER A 174 4.41 6.70 20.05
C SER A 174 4.46 5.20 19.75
N VAL A 175 5.01 4.88 18.59
CA VAL A 175 5.24 3.51 18.12
C VAL A 175 6.72 3.33 17.74
N ASP A 176 7.22 2.11 17.86
CA ASP A 176 8.55 1.77 17.34
C ASP A 176 8.43 1.41 15.85
N ARG A 177 8.99 2.25 14.97
CA ARG A 177 8.95 2.04 13.52
C ARG A 177 9.63 0.75 13.08
N ARG A 178 10.61 0.25 13.84
CA ARG A 178 11.36 -0.99 13.52
C ARG A 178 10.51 -2.21 13.77
N ASP A 179 9.87 -2.26 14.94
CA ASP A 179 8.96 -3.35 15.29
C ASP A 179 7.75 -3.37 14.36
N LEU A 180 7.23 -2.18 14.01
CA LEU A 180 6.12 -2.04 13.08
C LEU A 180 6.49 -2.53 11.67
N LEU A 181 7.68 -2.15 11.17
CA LEU A 181 8.18 -2.62 9.88
C LEU A 181 8.38 -4.15 9.88
N ALA A 182 8.97 -4.71 10.93
CA ALA A 182 9.18 -6.16 11.03
C ALA A 182 7.85 -6.93 11.05
N ALA A 183 6.85 -6.45 11.82
CA ALA A 183 5.52 -7.02 11.87
C ALA A 183 4.80 -6.93 10.52
N LEU A 184 4.88 -5.79 9.85
CA LEU A 184 4.35 -5.59 8.50
C LEU A 184 4.95 -6.60 7.52
N LEU A 185 6.28 -6.69 7.46
CA LEU A 185 6.99 -7.56 6.52
C LEU A 185 6.69 -9.05 6.75
N ALA A 186 6.56 -9.47 8.00
CA ALA A 186 6.15 -10.84 8.32
C ALA A 186 4.76 -11.19 7.78
N ARG A 187 3.81 -10.24 7.87
CA ARG A 187 2.45 -10.43 7.32
C ARG A 187 2.43 -10.36 5.79
N THR A 188 3.23 -9.50 5.19
CA THR A 188 3.35 -9.44 3.73
C THR A 188 3.89 -10.77 3.19
N ASP A 189 4.90 -11.37 3.82
CA ASP A 189 5.42 -12.68 3.44
C ASP A 189 4.35 -13.79 3.59
N ALA A 190 3.60 -13.79 4.70
CA ALA A 190 2.54 -14.76 4.94
C ALA A 190 1.45 -14.72 3.86
N TRP A 191 1.01 -13.51 3.48
CA TRP A 191 0.01 -13.33 2.41
C TRP A 191 0.57 -13.55 1.02
N ALA A 192 1.83 -13.18 0.76
CA ALA A 192 2.51 -13.46 -0.52
C ALA A 192 2.64 -14.97 -0.77
N GLY A 193 2.91 -15.77 0.26
CA GLY A 193 2.91 -17.23 0.17
C GLY A 193 1.55 -17.82 -0.22
N ARG A 194 0.47 -17.07 0.01
CA ARG A 194 -0.93 -17.46 -0.23
C ARG A 194 -1.58 -16.66 -1.37
N VAL A 195 -0.77 -16.00 -2.21
CA VAL A 195 -1.25 -15.06 -3.23
C VAL A 195 -2.25 -15.67 -4.22
N ASN A 196 -2.14 -16.99 -4.49
CA ASN A 196 -3.03 -17.71 -5.39
C ASN A 196 -4.31 -18.24 -4.71
N GLU A 197 -4.40 -18.19 -3.38
CA GLU A 197 -5.56 -18.72 -2.65
C GLU A 197 -6.76 -17.77 -2.73
N THR A 198 -7.97 -18.35 -2.75
CA THR A 198 -9.22 -17.57 -2.61
C THR A 198 -9.34 -16.90 -1.24
N ALA A 199 -8.62 -17.40 -0.24
CA ALA A 199 -8.57 -16.77 1.09
C ALA A 199 -8.06 -15.33 1.03
N LEU A 200 -7.11 -15.01 0.13
CA LEU A 200 -6.59 -13.65 -0.03
C LEU A 200 -7.71 -12.65 -0.37
N ILE A 201 -8.47 -12.94 -1.44
CA ILE A 201 -9.55 -12.03 -1.89
C ILE A 201 -10.67 -11.94 -0.84
N ASN A 202 -11.03 -13.07 -0.21
CA ASN A 202 -12.09 -13.08 0.80
C ASN A 202 -11.71 -12.28 2.05
N SER A 203 -10.48 -12.44 2.53
CA SER A 203 -9.97 -11.67 3.67
C SER A 203 -9.86 -10.19 3.32
N TRP A 204 -9.30 -9.86 2.15
CA TRP A 204 -9.15 -8.47 1.72
C TRP A 204 -10.50 -7.78 1.55
N ARG A 205 -11.48 -8.46 0.93
CA ARG A 205 -12.85 -7.97 0.77
C ARG A 205 -13.49 -7.61 2.11
N GLY A 206 -13.25 -8.40 3.16
CA GLY A 206 -13.78 -8.15 4.49
C GLY A 206 -13.30 -6.83 5.13
N TRP A 207 -12.19 -6.26 4.65
CA TRP A 207 -11.65 -4.98 5.11
C TRP A 207 -12.08 -3.78 4.28
N LEU A 208 -12.76 -3.99 3.14
CA LEU A 208 -13.09 -2.90 2.22
C LEU A 208 -14.22 -2.03 2.76
N GLY A 209 -13.88 -0.82 3.21
CA GLY A 209 -14.84 0.24 3.57
C GLY A 209 -15.53 0.87 2.36
N THR A 210 -15.04 0.58 1.15
CA THR A 210 -15.65 1.05 -0.11
C THR A 210 -16.96 0.34 -0.43
N ILE A 211 -17.12 -0.92 -0.01
CA ILE A 211 -18.30 -1.72 -0.37
C ILE A 211 -19.55 -1.19 0.33
N GLY A 212 -20.65 -1.10 -0.43
CA GLY A 212 -21.93 -0.54 0.01
C GLY A 212 -21.99 1.00 -0.05
N LYS A 213 -20.90 1.68 -0.42
CA LYS A 213 -20.85 3.15 -0.50
C LYS A 213 -21.15 3.66 -1.91
N GLN A 214 -21.70 4.88 -1.97
CA GLN A 214 -21.77 5.64 -3.21
C GLN A 214 -20.35 6.09 -3.60
N VAL A 215 -19.98 5.77 -4.84
CA VAL A 215 -18.66 6.04 -5.41
C VAL A 215 -18.76 6.92 -6.65
N ARG A 216 -17.73 7.73 -6.87
CA ARG A 216 -17.49 8.52 -8.07
C ARG A 216 -16.26 7.96 -8.77
N ILE A 217 -16.40 7.58 -10.03
CA ILE A 217 -15.33 6.99 -10.83
C ILE A 217 -14.77 8.07 -11.76
N TYR A 218 -13.47 8.32 -11.64
CA TYR A 218 -12.77 9.34 -12.42
C TYR A 218 -11.85 8.70 -13.46
N ASP A 219 -11.71 9.37 -14.60
CA ASP A 219 -10.78 8.97 -15.65
C ASP A 219 -9.33 9.15 -15.14
N PRO A 220 -8.46 8.13 -15.28
CA PRO A 220 -7.10 8.20 -14.74
C PRO A 220 -6.16 9.11 -15.54
N VAL A 221 -6.56 9.60 -16.72
CA VAL A 221 -5.74 10.45 -17.60
C VAL A 221 -6.03 11.92 -17.36
N ASP A 222 -7.30 12.32 -17.39
CA ASP A 222 -7.70 13.73 -17.29
C ASP A 222 -8.46 14.09 -16.00
N GLY A 223 -8.76 13.10 -15.15
CA GLY A 223 -9.43 13.30 -13.87
C GLY A 223 -10.92 13.63 -13.98
N GLN A 224 -11.54 13.54 -15.16
CA GLN A 224 -12.95 13.85 -15.32
C GLN A 224 -13.85 12.77 -14.70
N LEU A 225 -15.00 13.20 -14.15
CA LEU A 225 -15.99 12.27 -13.64
C LEU A 225 -16.58 11.46 -14.80
N VAL A 226 -16.37 10.15 -14.78
CA VAL A 226 -16.90 9.23 -15.80
C VAL A 226 -18.33 8.82 -15.46
N PHE A 227 -18.55 8.38 -14.22
CA PHE A 227 -19.88 8.00 -13.72
C PHE A 227 -19.92 7.89 -12.20
N THR A 228 -21.12 7.73 -11.65
CA THR A 228 -21.35 7.46 -10.22
C THR A 228 -22.20 6.20 -10.05
N GLY A 229 -22.11 5.56 -8.88
CA GLY A 229 -22.94 4.39 -8.55
C GLY A 229 -22.61 3.85 -7.16
N ILE A 230 -23.16 2.69 -6.82
CA ILE A 230 -22.89 1.99 -5.56
C ILE A 230 -21.83 0.92 -5.80
N ALA A 231 -20.73 0.97 -5.03
CA ALA A 231 -19.74 -0.11 -5.02
C ALA A 231 -20.35 -1.36 -4.38
N GLN A 232 -20.77 -2.31 -5.22
CA GLN A 232 -21.54 -3.47 -4.79
C GLN A 232 -20.67 -4.59 -4.25
N ASP A 233 -19.55 -4.88 -4.93
CA ASP A 233 -18.61 -5.95 -4.56
C ASP A 233 -17.29 -5.79 -5.34
N VAL A 234 -16.38 -6.75 -5.17
CA VAL A 234 -15.17 -6.97 -5.98
C VAL A 234 -15.17 -8.38 -6.55
N ASP A 235 -14.73 -8.56 -7.80
CA ASP A 235 -14.60 -9.89 -8.40
C ASP A 235 -13.37 -10.67 -7.91
N SER A 236 -13.14 -11.87 -8.46
CA SER A 236 -12.03 -12.77 -8.06
C SER A 236 -10.63 -12.22 -8.34
N ASP A 237 -10.52 -11.17 -9.15
CA ASP A 237 -9.27 -10.51 -9.52
C ASP A 237 -9.14 -9.14 -8.83
N GLY A 238 -10.13 -8.74 -8.02
CA GLY A 238 -10.15 -7.48 -7.28
C GLY A 238 -10.73 -6.30 -8.04
N THR A 239 -11.36 -6.55 -9.19
CA THR A 239 -12.04 -5.53 -9.98
C THR A 239 -13.25 -5.02 -9.21
N LEU A 240 -13.39 -3.71 -9.06
CA LEU A 240 -14.55 -3.12 -8.38
C LEU A 240 -15.79 -3.24 -9.26
N LEU A 241 -16.89 -3.71 -8.68
CA LEU A 241 -18.20 -3.83 -9.33
C LEU A 241 -19.10 -2.69 -8.85
N VAL A 242 -19.48 -1.80 -9.75
CA VAL A 242 -20.27 -0.61 -9.44
C VAL A 242 -21.65 -0.71 -10.09
N LYS A 243 -22.71 -0.70 -9.28
CA LYS A 243 -24.08 -0.69 -9.72
C LYS A 243 -24.56 0.74 -9.98
N LEU A 244 -24.98 1.01 -11.22
CA LEU A 244 -25.55 2.29 -11.62
C LEU A 244 -27.03 2.40 -11.21
N GLU A 245 -27.59 3.60 -11.28
CA GLU A 245 -29.01 3.85 -11.03
C GLU A 245 -29.92 3.06 -12.00
N SER A 246 -29.45 2.86 -13.24
CA SER A 246 -30.13 2.02 -14.24
C SER A 246 -30.23 0.53 -13.86
N GLY A 247 -29.48 0.09 -12.84
CA GLY A 247 -29.33 -1.31 -12.44
C GLY A 247 -28.21 -2.06 -13.14
N GLU A 248 -27.56 -1.46 -14.16
CA GLU A 248 -26.36 -2.02 -14.80
C GLU A 248 -25.19 -2.10 -13.82
N VAL A 249 -24.39 -3.17 -13.91
CA VAL A 249 -23.16 -3.33 -13.13
C VAL A 249 -21.95 -3.14 -14.05
N ARG A 250 -21.16 -2.10 -13.78
CA ARG A 250 -19.92 -1.80 -14.48
C ARG A 250 -18.70 -2.32 -13.70
N ARG A 251 -17.73 -2.85 -14.45
CA ARG A 251 -16.43 -3.29 -13.94
C ARG A 251 -15.41 -2.16 -13.99
N VAL A 252 -14.70 -1.91 -12.89
CA VAL A 252 -13.64 -0.90 -12.79
C VAL A 252 -12.33 -1.59 -12.40
N ILE A 253 -11.42 -1.70 -13.37
CA ILE A 253 -10.14 -2.42 -13.23
C ILE A 253 -9.06 -1.50 -12.65
N ALA A 254 -9.01 -0.26 -13.14
CA ALA A 254 -8.14 0.79 -12.63
C ALA A 254 -8.82 2.15 -12.82
N ALA A 255 -9.08 2.86 -11.74
CA ALA A 255 -9.57 4.23 -11.74
C ALA A 255 -9.22 4.87 -10.39
N ASP A 256 -9.35 6.20 -10.32
CA ASP A 256 -9.48 6.87 -9.03
C ASP A 256 -10.95 6.84 -8.58
N VAL A 257 -11.15 6.58 -7.29
CA VAL A 257 -12.47 6.43 -6.70
C VAL A 257 -12.60 7.40 -5.53
N GLY A 258 -13.52 8.36 -5.69
CA GLY A 258 -13.98 9.22 -4.60
C GLY A 258 -15.17 8.56 -3.90
N LEU A 259 -15.22 8.61 -2.57
CA LEU A 259 -16.45 8.31 -1.85
C LEU A 259 -17.35 9.54 -1.87
N ALA A 260 -18.67 9.35 -1.84
CA ALA A 260 -19.60 10.49 -1.85
C ALA A 260 -19.48 11.41 -0.62
N GLU A 261 -18.93 10.87 0.47
CA GLU A 261 -18.72 11.50 1.78
C GLU A 261 -17.33 12.19 1.91
N ASP A 262 -16.47 12.07 0.87
CA ASP A 262 -15.18 12.77 0.76
C ASP A 262 -15.35 14.21 0.23
#